data_AF-A0A7H9FDJ9-F1
#
_entry.id   AF-A0A7H9FDJ9-F1
#
_cell.length_a   1.000
_cell.length_b   1.000
_cell.length_c   1.000
_cell.angle_alpha   90.00
_cell.angle_beta   90.00
_cell.angle_gamma   90.00
#
_symmetry.space_group_name_H-M   'P 1'
#
loop_
_entity.id
_entity.type
_entity.pdbx_description
1 polymer ?
#
loop_
_entity_poly.entity_id
_entity_poly.type
_entity_poly.pdbx_seq_one_letter_code
_entity_poly.pdbx_strand_id
1 'polypeptide(L)'
;MPTLEIAQKKLDLARKAEEYYNALRTNIQLSGNNLKVIAITSVKPGEGKSTTSTNIAWAFARAGYKTLLIDADIRNSVMSGVFKSREKITGLTEFLSGTTDLSQGLCETNVENLFVIQAGSVSPNPTALLQSENFATMIDTLRKYFDYIVVDTAPIGVVIDAAIITQKCDASVLVTAAGETNRRDVQKAKEQLEQTGKPFLGIVLNKLNTSVEKYGSYGAYGNYGNYGKK
;
A
#
# COMPACT_ATOMS: atom_id res chain seq x y z
N MET A 1 -4.87 2.67 22.17
CA MET A 1 -4.30 1.82 21.12
C MET A 1 -2.78 1.89 21.25
N PRO A 2 -2.04 0.84 20.92
CA PRO A 2 -0.58 0.93 20.80
C PRO A 2 -0.17 1.99 19.78
N THR A 3 1.03 2.54 19.93
CA THR A 3 1.54 3.62 19.07
C THR A 3 2.79 3.23 18.31
N LEU A 4 2.85 3.61 17.04
CA LEU A 4 3.99 3.43 16.14
C LEU A 4 4.59 4.78 15.73
N GLU A 5 5.91 4.89 15.81
CA GLU A 5 6.66 6.06 15.36
C GLU A 5 7.27 5.81 13.98
N ILE A 6 6.93 6.66 13.01
CA ILE A 6 7.64 6.76 11.74
C ILE A 6 8.87 7.66 11.95
N ALA A 7 10.04 7.15 11.60
CA ALA A 7 11.29 7.90 11.73
C ALA A 7 11.27 9.19 10.88
N GLN A 8 11.74 10.31 11.44
CA GLN A 8 11.75 11.62 10.76
C GLN A 8 12.42 11.57 9.37
N LYS A 9 13.53 10.85 9.24
CA LYS A 9 14.22 10.66 7.95
C LYS A 9 13.33 10.03 6.87
N LYS A 10 12.42 9.12 7.24
CA LYS A 10 11.45 8.52 6.32
C LYS A 10 10.38 9.54 5.93
N LEU A 11 9.93 10.36 6.89
CA LEU A 11 8.99 11.45 6.63
C LEU A 11 9.59 12.49 5.66
N ASP A 12 10.85 12.86 5.84
CA ASP A 12 11.52 13.83 4.96
C ASP A 12 11.72 13.29 3.54
N LEU A 13 12.00 11.99 3.40
CA LEU A 13 12.12 11.35 2.08
C LEU A 13 10.78 11.32 1.34
N ALA A 14 9.71 10.96 2.03
CA ALA A 14 8.36 10.97 1.47
C ALA A 14 7.92 12.35 0.99
N ARG A 15 8.25 13.42 1.75
CA ARG A 15 7.98 14.81 1.36
C ARG A 15 8.57 15.18 0.00
N LYS A 16 9.71 14.60 -0.39
CA LYS A 16 10.32 14.84 -1.71
C LYS A 16 9.49 14.31 -2.87
N ALA A 17 8.66 13.30 -2.63
CA ALA A 17 7.79 12.68 -3.63
C ALA A 17 6.30 13.00 -3.39
N GLU A 18 6.01 13.96 -2.51
CA GLU A 18 4.65 14.25 -2.01
C GLU A 18 3.67 14.57 -3.14
N GLU A 19 4.04 15.43 -4.09
CA GLU A 19 3.17 15.79 -5.21
C GLU A 19 2.80 14.58 -6.08
N TYR A 20 3.73 13.64 -6.28
CA TYR A 20 3.45 12.41 -7.02
C TYR A 20 2.44 11.53 -6.27
N TYR A 21 2.56 11.42 -4.95
CA TYR A 21 1.62 10.66 -4.14
C TYR A 21 0.26 11.36 -3.96
N ASN A 22 0.23 12.69 -3.95
CA ASN A 22 -1.02 13.48 -4.01
C ASN A 22 -1.75 13.26 -5.34
N ALA A 23 -1.02 13.22 -6.46
CA ALA A 23 -1.58 12.87 -7.75
C ALA A 23 -2.10 11.43 -7.78
N LEU A 24 -1.34 10.47 -7.25
CA LEU A 24 -1.78 9.06 -7.14
C LEU A 24 -3.04 8.92 -6.29
N ARG A 25 -3.10 9.56 -5.12
CA ARG A 25 -4.30 9.60 -4.27
C ARG A 25 -5.50 10.12 -5.06
N THR A 26 -5.34 11.26 -5.73
CA THR A 26 -6.41 11.89 -6.51
C THR A 26 -6.89 10.97 -7.65
N ASN A 27 -5.96 10.34 -8.37
CA ASN A 27 -6.30 9.38 -9.43
C ASN A 27 -7.07 8.17 -8.91
N ILE A 28 -6.69 7.63 -7.75
CA ILE A 28 -7.43 6.54 -7.07
C ILE A 28 -8.85 7.00 -6.75
N GLN A 29 -9.03 8.20 -6.20
CA GLN A 29 -10.36 8.75 -5.89
C GLN A 29 -11.23 8.96 -7.13
N LEU A 30 -10.62 9.33 -8.26
CA LEU A 30 -11.31 9.51 -9.55
C LEU A 30 -11.59 8.20 -10.29
N SER A 31 -10.98 7.08 -9.87
CA SER A 31 -11.09 5.79 -10.57
C SER A 31 -12.43 5.07 -10.33
N GLY A 32 -13.21 5.51 -9.36
CA GLY A 32 -14.51 4.93 -9.09
C GLY A 32 -15.12 5.40 -7.77
N ASN A 33 -16.44 5.30 -7.67
CA ASN A 33 -17.14 5.63 -6.45
C ASN A 33 -16.98 4.49 -5.41
N ASN A 34 -16.83 4.87 -4.15
CA ASN A 34 -16.85 3.96 -3.00
C ASN A 34 -15.71 2.90 -2.97
N LEU A 35 -14.57 3.18 -3.62
CA LEU A 35 -13.35 2.38 -3.48
C LEU A 35 -12.65 2.72 -2.16
N LYS A 36 -12.88 1.91 -1.12
CA LYS A 36 -12.31 2.13 0.22
C LYS A 36 -11.09 1.26 0.49
N VAL A 37 -11.12 0.00 0.07
CA VAL A 37 -10.07 -0.99 0.34
C VAL A 37 -9.26 -1.25 -0.92
N ILE A 38 -7.98 -0.87 -0.91
CA ILE A 38 -7.12 -0.87 -2.10
C ILE A 38 -5.91 -1.77 -1.85
N ALA A 39 -5.78 -2.84 -2.63
CA ALA A 39 -4.61 -3.71 -2.61
C ALA A 39 -3.47 -3.11 -3.44
N ILE A 40 -2.27 -3.08 -2.87
CA ILE A 40 -1.04 -2.67 -3.54
C ILE A 40 -0.11 -3.87 -3.63
N THR A 41 0.23 -4.28 -4.85
CA THR A 41 1.16 -5.39 -5.11
C THR A 41 2.26 -4.97 -6.07
N SER A 42 3.22 -5.85 -6.32
CA SER A 42 4.25 -5.69 -7.36
C SER A 42 4.46 -6.98 -8.14
N VAL A 43 5.20 -6.90 -9.24
CA VAL A 43 5.55 -8.07 -10.04
C VAL A 43 6.64 -8.87 -9.31
N LYS A 44 7.64 -8.18 -8.78
CA LYS A 44 8.84 -8.75 -8.13
C LYS A 44 9.11 -8.13 -6.77
N PRO A 45 9.86 -8.81 -5.88
CA PRO A 45 10.37 -8.19 -4.66
C PRO A 45 11.25 -6.98 -4.97
N GLY A 46 11.23 -5.97 -4.10
CA GLY A 46 12.14 -4.81 -4.22
C GLY A 46 11.72 -3.73 -5.22
N GLU A 47 10.55 -3.83 -5.86
CA GLU A 47 10.04 -2.79 -6.77
C GLU A 47 9.48 -1.55 -6.06
N GLY A 48 9.46 -1.55 -4.72
CA GLY A 48 9.03 -0.42 -3.89
C GLY A 48 7.54 -0.36 -3.59
N LYS A 49 6.84 -1.51 -3.64
CA LYS A 49 5.43 -1.66 -3.24
C LYS A 49 5.16 -1.10 -1.84
N SER A 50 5.95 -1.48 -0.84
CA SER A 50 5.75 -1.11 0.56
C SER A 50 6.01 0.37 0.82
N THR A 51 6.97 0.96 0.10
CA THR A 51 7.17 2.41 0.11
C THR A 51 5.97 3.12 -0.53
N THR A 52 5.48 2.62 -1.65
CA THR A 52 4.36 3.21 -2.39
C THR A 52 3.06 3.12 -1.57
N SER A 53 2.74 1.96 -1.00
CA SER A 53 1.56 1.76 -0.13
C SER A 53 1.60 2.66 1.10
N THR A 54 2.76 2.76 1.77
CA THR A 54 2.95 3.68 2.91
C THR A 54 2.67 5.13 2.52
N ASN A 55 3.22 5.59 1.40
CA ASN A 55 3.06 6.99 0.98
C ASN A 55 1.65 7.30 0.45
N ILE A 56 0.98 6.35 -0.20
CA ILE A 56 -0.43 6.50 -0.58
C ILE A 56 -1.29 6.62 0.69
N ALA A 57 -1.11 5.73 1.67
CA ALA A 57 -1.83 5.80 2.94
C ALA A 57 -1.60 7.13 3.66
N TRP A 58 -0.36 7.61 3.67
CA TRP A 58 -0.03 8.90 4.25
C TRP A 58 -0.66 10.07 3.48
N ALA A 59 -0.69 10.04 2.14
CA ALA A 59 -1.33 11.08 1.33
C ALA A 59 -2.83 11.17 1.59
N PHE A 60 -3.52 10.05 1.83
CA PHE A 60 -4.91 10.04 2.29
C PHE A 60 -5.05 10.62 3.70
N ALA A 61 -4.21 10.19 4.65
CA ALA A 61 -4.24 10.68 6.03
C ALA A 61 -4.04 12.21 6.11
N ARG A 62 -3.08 12.76 5.35
CA ARG A 62 -2.83 14.22 5.28
C ARG A 62 -3.95 15.02 4.61
N ALA A 63 -4.77 14.38 3.79
CA ALA A 63 -5.99 14.99 3.26
C ALA A 63 -7.16 14.98 4.26
N GLY A 64 -6.94 14.49 5.49
CA GLY A 64 -7.94 14.45 6.55
C GLY A 64 -8.76 13.16 6.59
N TYR A 65 -8.46 12.17 5.74
CA TYR A 65 -9.16 10.89 5.75
C TYR A 65 -8.59 9.96 6.81
N LYS A 66 -9.47 9.35 7.61
CA LYS A 66 -9.07 8.32 8.56
C LYS A 66 -8.62 7.07 7.79
N THR A 67 -7.32 6.82 7.78
CA THR A 67 -6.67 5.87 6.87
C THR A 67 -5.96 4.76 7.63
N LEU A 68 -6.20 3.52 7.22
CA LEU A 68 -5.50 2.35 7.73
C LEU A 68 -4.55 1.78 6.68
N LEU A 69 -3.32 1.49 7.09
CA LEU A 69 -2.36 0.70 6.31
C LEU A 69 -2.23 -0.69 6.92
N ILE A 70 -2.48 -1.72 6.13
CA ILE A 70 -2.33 -3.12 6.54
C ILE A 70 -1.14 -3.72 5.81
N ASP A 71 -0.16 -4.19 6.55
CA ASP A 71 0.95 -4.99 6.05
C ASP A 71 0.53 -6.47 5.98
N ALA A 72 0.07 -6.89 4.81
CA ALA A 72 -0.39 -8.26 4.55
C ALA A 72 0.68 -9.13 3.86
N ASP A 73 1.93 -8.65 3.77
CA ASP A 73 3.09 -9.45 3.35
C ASP A 73 3.65 -10.24 4.55
N ILE A 74 2.84 -11.15 5.09
CA ILE A 74 3.17 -11.99 6.26
C ILE A 74 4.23 -13.07 5.96
N ARG A 75 4.77 -13.08 4.73
CA ARG A 75 5.91 -13.91 4.32
C ARG A 75 7.23 -13.20 4.57
N ASN A 76 7.33 -11.94 4.14
CA ASN A 76 8.60 -11.22 4.13
C ASN A 76 8.37 -9.69 4.23
N SER A 77 7.68 -9.27 5.28
CA SER A 77 7.45 -7.85 5.54
C SER A 77 8.77 -7.09 5.68
N VAL A 78 8.81 -5.94 5.03
CA VAL A 78 9.87 -4.94 5.15
C VAL A 78 9.41 -3.68 5.90
N MET A 79 8.17 -3.65 6.37
CA MET A 79 7.55 -2.47 7.00
C MET A 79 7.91 -2.34 8.49
N SER A 80 8.37 -3.41 9.13
CA SER A 80 8.91 -3.37 10.50
C SER A 80 10.08 -2.37 10.65
N GLY A 81 10.83 -2.11 9.58
CA GLY A 81 11.89 -1.09 9.57
C GLY A 81 11.38 0.34 9.37
N VAL A 82 10.12 0.53 8.98
CA VAL A 82 9.50 1.86 8.75
C VAL A 82 8.85 2.39 10.02
N PHE A 83 8.16 1.52 10.75
CA PHE A 83 7.40 1.86 11.95
C PHE A 83 8.05 1.22 13.18
N LYS A 84 8.38 2.04 14.18
CA LYS A 84 8.97 1.57 15.43
C LYS A 84 7.95 1.65 16.56
N SER A 85 7.81 0.57 17.32
CA SER A 85 7.06 0.56 18.57
C SER A 85 8.00 0.64 19.76
N ARG A 86 7.61 1.33 20.83
CA ARG A 86 8.25 1.23 22.15
C ARG A 86 7.66 0.10 22.99
N GLU A 87 6.48 -0.38 22.62
CA GLU A 87 5.71 -1.40 23.33
C GLU A 87 5.68 -2.70 22.53
N LYS A 88 5.43 -3.83 23.21
CA LYS A 88 5.19 -5.10 22.53
C LYS A 88 3.83 -5.04 21.84
N ILE A 89 3.84 -5.10 20.52
CA ILE A 89 2.64 -5.13 19.68
C ILE A 89 2.54 -6.46 18.95
N THR A 90 1.32 -6.85 18.62
CA THR A 90 1.03 -8.03 17.80
C THR A 90 0.72 -7.58 16.37
N GLY A 91 0.75 -8.51 15.41
CA GLY A 91 0.48 -8.19 14.01
C GLY A 91 -0.66 -9.01 13.43
N LEU A 92 -0.78 -8.90 12.11
CA LEU A 92 -1.79 -9.58 11.32
C LEU A 92 -1.71 -11.10 11.49
N THR A 93 -0.51 -11.69 11.52
CA THR A 93 -0.33 -13.13 11.72
C THR A 93 -0.95 -13.61 13.02
N GLU A 94 -0.66 -12.97 14.15
CA GLU A 94 -1.16 -13.38 15.47
C GLU A 94 -2.68 -13.21 15.60
N PHE A 95 -3.23 -12.19 14.96
CA PHE A 95 -4.68 -12.01 14.90
C PHE A 95 -5.35 -13.10 14.05
N LEU A 96 -4.84 -13.36 12.84
CA LEU A 96 -5.44 -14.34 11.94
C LEU A 96 -5.33 -15.78 12.49
N SER A 97 -4.29 -16.08 13.27
CA SER A 97 -4.15 -17.35 13.99
C SER A 97 -5.04 -17.47 15.23
N GLY A 98 -5.80 -16.42 15.58
CA GLY A 98 -6.65 -16.39 16.79
C GLY A 98 -5.86 -16.33 18.09
N THR A 99 -4.58 -15.97 18.04
CA THR A 99 -3.71 -15.91 19.21
C THR A 99 -3.93 -14.62 20.01
N THR A 100 -4.28 -13.52 19.32
CA THR A 100 -4.44 -12.19 19.93
C THR A 100 -5.62 -11.44 19.31
N ASP A 101 -6.23 -10.54 20.07
CA ASP A 101 -7.28 -9.64 19.56
C ASP A 101 -6.71 -8.55 18.63
N LEU A 102 -7.51 -8.14 17.64
CA LEU A 102 -7.14 -7.09 16.68
C LEU A 102 -6.76 -5.76 17.34
N SER A 103 -7.37 -5.43 18.48
CA SER A 103 -7.11 -4.20 19.23
C SER A 103 -5.67 -4.10 19.75
N GLN A 104 -4.96 -5.23 19.86
CA GLN A 104 -3.55 -5.28 20.27
C GLN A 104 -2.57 -5.03 19.12
N GLY A 105 -3.03 -5.19 17.86
CA GLY A 105 -2.22 -4.96 16.66
C GLY A 105 -2.61 -3.72 15.86
N LEU A 106 -3.81 -3.16 16.09
CA LEU A 106 -4.24 -1.90 15.49
C LEU A 106 -3.55 -0.72 16.19
N CYS A 107 -2.59 -0.12 15.52
CA CYS A 107 -1.75 0.93 16.08
C CYS A 107 -2.10 2.31 15.50
N GLU A 108 -2.08 3.33 16.36
CA GLU A 108 -1.97 4.73 15.94
C GLU A 108 -0.54 5.05 15.53
N THR A 109 -0.33 6.11 14.76
CA THR A 109 1.02 6.59 14.42
C THR A 109 1.27 8.02 14.89
N ASN A 110 2.54 8.46 14.82
CA ASN A 110 2.89 9.88 14.98
C ASN A 110 2.43 10.78 13.81
N VAL A 111 1.64 10.25 12.87
CA VAL A 111 0.97 10.99 11.80
C VAL A 111 -0.53 10.95 12.06
N GLU A 112 -1.15 12.14 12.13
CA GLU A 112 -2.59 12.28 12.31
C GLU A 112 -3.37 11.52 11.24
N ASN A 113 -4.49 10.89 11.63
CA ASN A 113 -5.37 10.09 10.79
C ASN A 113 -4.74 8.83 10.16
N LEU A 114 -3.48 8.50 10.46
CA LEU A 114 -2.82 7.30 9.95
C LEU A 114 -2.70 6.22 11.03
N PHE A 115 -3.27 5.06 10.72
CA PHE A 115 -3.26 3.85 11.54
C PHE A 115 -2.58 2.72 10.79
N VAL A 116 -2.02 1.75 11.52
CA VAL A 116 -1.24 0.66 10.93
C VAL A 116 -1.54 -0.66 11.64
N ILE A 117 -1.66 -1.73 10.86
CA ILE A 117 -1.51 -3.12 11.32
C ILE A 117 -0.26 -3.68 10.65
N GLN A 118 0.73 -4.08 11.45
CA GLN A 118 1.96 -4.70 10.94
C GLN A 118 1.74 -6.19 10.64
N ALA A 119 2.60 -6.80 9.81
CA ALA A 119 2.48 -8.22 9.45
C ALA A 119 2.52 -9.17 10.67
N GLY A 120 3.34 -8.86 11.68
CA GLY A 120 3.58 -9.76 12.81
C GLY A 120 4.68 -10.79 12.52
N SER A 121 4.65 -11.92 13.22
CA SER A 121 5.59 -13.01 12.98
C SER A 121 5.42 -13.62 11.60
N VAL A 122 6.52 -14.16 11.04
CA VAL A 122 6.46 -14.89 9.76
C VAL A 122 5.64 -16.16 9.97
N SER A 123 4.57 -16.31 9.19
CA SER A 123 3.71 -17.48 9.26
C SER A 123 4.31 -18.65 8.49
N PRO A 124 4.26 -19.90 9.01
CA PRO A 124 4.58 -21.10 8.23
C PRO A 124 3.53 -21.37 7.13
N ASN A 125 2.29 -20.90 7.30
CA ASN A 125 1.15 -21.14 6.40
C ASN A 125 0.42 -19.83 6.03
N PRO A 126 1.11 -18.87 5.40
CA PRO A 126 0.60 -17.51 5.17
C PRO A 126 -0.67 -17.49 4.30
N THR A 127 -0.68 -18.26 3.21
CA THR A 127 -1.82 -18.32 2.28
C THR A 127 -3.10 -18.77 2.98
N ALA A 128 -3.03 -19.77 3.88
CA ALA A 128 -4.20 -20.27 4.60
C ALA A 128 -4.78 -19.22 5.55
N LEU A 129 -3.93 -18.45 6.24
CA LEU A 129 -4.38 -17.36 7.10
C LEU A 129 -5.09 -16.26 6.29
N LEU A 130 -4.56 -15.90 5.12
CA LEU A 130 -5.13 -14.86 4.26
C LEU A 130 -6.43 -15.30 3.56
N GLN A 131 -6.62 -16.61 3.35
CA GLN A 131 -7.88 -17.18 2.83
C GLN A 131 -8.97 -17.32 3.88
N SER A 132 -8.62 -17.21 5.17
CA SER A 132 -9.56 -17.46 6.26
C SER A 132 -10.71 -16.46 6.32
N GLU A 133 -11.83 -16.89 6.93
CA GLU A 133 -12.96 -16.02 7.27
C GLU A 133 -12.57 -14.88 8.22
N ASN A 134 -11.53 -15.09 9.05
CA ASN A 134 -11.02 -14.05 9.95
C ASN A 134 -10.50 -12.84 9.16
N PHE A 135 -9.79 -13.07 8.05
CA PHE A 135 -9.28 -11.97 7.23
C PHE A 135 -10.43 -11.21 6.54
N ALA A 136 -11.41 -11.93 5.98
CA ALA A 136 -12.58 -11.30 5.37
C ALA A 136 -13.40 -10.48 6.38
N THR A 137 -13.71 -11.07 7.53
CA THR A 137 -14.45 -10.42 8.63
C THR A 137 -13.72 -9.20 9.16
N MET A 138 -12.38 -9.25 9.25
CA MET A 138 -11.55 -8.12 9.65
C MET A 138 -11.69 -6.95 8.68
N ILE A 139 -11.54 -7.20 7.37
CA ILE A 139 -11.69 -6.14 6.35
C ILE A 139 -13.10 -5.53 6.39
N ASP A 140 -14.15 -6.36 6.48
CA ASP A 140 -15.54 -5.90 6.54
C ASP A 140 -15.87 -5.13 7.82
N THR A 141 -15.18 -5.44 8.91
CA THR A 141 -15.30 -4.67 10.16
C THR A 141 -14.58 -3.34 10.04
N LEU A 142 -13.31 -3.35 9.61
CA LEU A 142 -12.46 -2.17 9.56
C LEU A 142 -12.98 -1.13 8.56
N ARG A 143 -13.54 -1.54 7.42
CA ARG A 143 -14.07 -0.60 6.41
C ARG A 143 -15.25 0.26 6.89
N LYS A 144 -15.83 -0.07 8.05
CA LYS A 144 -16.87 0.74 8.73
C LYS A 144 -16.27 1.90 9.53
N TYR A 145 -15.00 1.79 9.93
CA TYR A 145 -14.32 2.74 10.82
C TYR A 145 -13.26 3.59 10.13
N PHE A 146 -12.88 3.25 8.90
CA PHE A 146 -11.87 3.92 8.10
C PHE A 146 -12.46 4.40 6.78
N ASP A 147 -12.04 5.57 6.34
CA ASP A 147 -12.41 6.12 5.03
C ASP A 147 -11.68 5.37 3.92
N TYR A 148 -10.40 5.07 4.15
CA TYR A 148 -9.55 4.30 3.24
C TYR A 148 -8.73 3.24 4.00
N ILE A 149 -8.55 2.09 3.36
CA ILE A 149 -7.69 0.99 3.80
C ILE A 149 -6.74 0.65 2.65
N VAL A 150 -5.45 0.83 2.86
CA VAL A 150 -4.40 0.44 1.92
C VAL A 150 -3.80 -0.88 2.40
N VAL A 151 -3.79 -1.89 1.55
CA VAL A 151 -3.29 -3.23 1.89
C VAL A 151 -2.01 -3.51 1.10
N ASP A 152 -0.86 -3.51 1.77
CA ASP A 152 0.42 -3.92 1.19
C ASP A 152 0.48 -5.44 1.11
N THR A 153 0.65 -6.02 -0.08
CA THR A 153 0.62 -7.47 -0.27
C THR A 153 1.96 -8.00 -0.74
N ALA A 154 2.22 -9.30 -0.64
CA ALA A 154 3.34 -9.93 -1.35
C ALA A 154 3.31 -9.67 -2.88
N PRO A 155 4.43 -9.83 -3.61
CA PRO A 155 4.45 -9.66 -5.06
C PRO A 155 3.61 -10.73 -5.77
N ILE A 156 2.62 -10.32 -6.57
CA ILE A 156 1.70 -11.23 -7.27
C ILE A 156 2.42 -12.11 -8.31
N GLY A 157 3.52 -11.63 -8.87
CA GLY A 157 4.33 -12.42 -9.81
C GLY A 157 5.12 -13.56 -9.16
N VAL A 158 5.10 -13.67 -7.82
CA VAL A 158 5.85 -14.69 -7.06
C VAL A 158 4.90 -15.64 -6.32
N VAL A 159 3.87 -15.11 -5.66
CA VAL A 159 2.93 -15.89 -4.85
C VAL A 159 1.48 -15.43 -5.06
N ILE A 160 0.54 -16.35 -4.84
CA ILE A 160 -0.89 -16.10 -5.07
C ILE A 160 -1.56 -15.23 -4.00
N ASP A 161 -0.88 -15.00 -2.86
CA ASP A 161 -1.41 -14.27 -1.70
C ASP A 161 -2.02 -12.91 -2.08
N ALA A 162 -1.38 -12.17 -2.98
CA ALA A 162 -1.89 -10.89 -3.48
C ALA A 162 -3.26 -10.99 -4.17
N ALA A 163 -3.48 -12.05 -4.96
CA ALA A 163 -4.75 -12.28 -5.65
C ALA A 163 -5.87 -12.59 -4.65
N ILE A 164 -5.57 -13.41 -3.64
CA ILE A 164 -6.50 -13.76 -2.55
C ILE A 164 -6.89 -12.50 -1.77
N ILE A 165 -5.91 -11.70 -1.36
CA ILE A 165 -6.15 -10.44 -0.66
C ILE A 165 -6.99 -9.49 -1.52
N THR A 166 -6.65 -9.38 -2.81
CA THR A 166 -7.35 -8.49 -3.75
C THR A 166 -8.83 -8.86 -3.86
N GLN A 167 -9.21 -10.14 -3.85
CA GLN A 167 -10.63 -10.55 -3.84
C GLN A 167 -11.43 -10.01 -2.65
N LYS A 168 -10.76 -9.68 -1.53
CA LYS A 168 -11.38 -9.07 -0.35
C LYS A 168 -11.31 -7.54 -0.36
N CYS A 169 -10.62 -6.96 -1.34
CA CYS A 169 -10.51 -5.52 -1.55
C CYS A 169 -11.54 -5.02 -2.58
N ASP A 170 -11.64 -3.71 -2.72
CA ASP A 170 -12.49 -3.05 -3.72
C ASP A 170 -11.76 -2.87 -5.04
N ALA A 171 -10.44 -2.68 -5.02
CA ALA A 171 -9.62 -2.53 -6.22
C ALA A 171 -8.13 -2.87 -5.96
N SER A 172 -7.35 -2.91 -7.04
CA SER A 172 -5.90 -3.16 -6.99
C SER A 172 -5.07 -2.18 -7.80
N VAL A 173 -3.84 -1.95 -7.35
CA VAL A 173 -2.80 -1.19 -8.04
C VAL A 173 -1.52 -2.03 -8.11
N LEU A 174 -0.89 -2.06 -9.29
CA LEU A 174 0.38 -2.75 -9.49
C LEU A 174 1.54 -1.75 -9.47
N VAL A 175 2.56 -2.01 -8.66
CA VAL A 175 3.80 -1.24 -8.63
C VAL A 175 4.87 -1.99 -9.42
N THR A 176 5.59 -1.30 -10.30
CA THR A 176 6.72 -1.90 -11.03
C THR A 176 7.91 -0.95 -11.10
N ALA A 177 9.13 -1.48 -11.08
CA ALA A 177 10.34 -0.68 -11.15
C ALA A 177 10.76 -0.41 -12.61
N ALA A 178 10.97 0.86 -12.92
CA ALA A 178 11.44 1.31 -14.23
C ALA A 178 12.78 0.66 -14.59
N GLY A 179 12.86 0.06 -15.77
CA GLY A 179 14.06 -0.59 -16.29
C GLY A 179 14.42 -1.94 -15.65
N GLU A 180 13.71 -2.40 -14.61
CA GLU A 180 14.02 -3.67 -13.92
C GLU A 180 13.08 -4.82 -14.33
N THR A 181 11.81 -4.52 -14.61
CA THR A 181 10.80 -5.54 -14.92
C THR A 181 10.37 -5.45 -16.38
N ASN A 182 10.41 -6.59 -17.07
CA ASN A 182 10.04 -6.66 -18.48
C ASN A 182 8.51 -6.56 -18.66
N ARG A 183 8.10 -6.07 -19.84
CA ARG A 183 6.68 -5.86 -20.17
C ARG A 183 5.83 -7.13 -20.08
N ARG A 184 6.40 -8.30 -20.40
CA ARG A 184 5.68 -9.58 -20.37
C ARG A 184 5.30 -9.98 -18.95
N ASP A 185 6.20 -9.79 -17.99
CA ASP A 185 5.94 -10.09 -16.58
C ASP A 185 4.89 -9.12 -16.01
N VAL A 186 4.94 -7.84 -16.39
CA VAL A 186 3.91 -6.85 -16.02
C VAL A 186 2.53 -7.23 -16.59
N GLN A 187 2.47 -7.66 -17.85
CA GLN A 187 1.22 -8.09 -18.48
C GLN A 187 0.60 -9.29 -17.76
N LYS A 188 1.40 -10.31 -17.42
CA LYS A 188 0.94 -11.45 -16.64
C LYS A 188 0.42 -11.05 -15.26
N ALA A 189 1.14 -10.18 -14.56
CA ALA A 189 0.70 -9.69 -13.25
C ALA A 189 -0.63 -8.93 -13.34
N LYS A 190 -0.80 -8.09 -14.38
CA LYS A 190 -2.08 -7.43 -14.68
C LYS A 190 -3.20 -8.45 -14.93
N GLU A 191 -2.96 -9.45 -15.78
CA GLU A 191 -3.95 -10.51 -16.07
C GLU A 191 -4.36 -11.25 -14.79
N GLN A 192 -3.43 -11.57 -13.91
CA GLN A 192 -3.72 -12.20 -12.62
C GLN A 192 -4.58 -11.31 -11.71
N LEU A 193 -4.34 -9.99 -11.68
CA LEU A 193 -5.17 -9.05 -10.94
C LEU A 193 -6.58 -8.95 -11.53
N GLU A 194 -6.71 -8.88 -12.85
CA GLU A 194 -8.02 -8.82 -13.52
C GLU A 194 -8.83 -10.12 -13.29
N GLN A 195 -8.18 -11.27 -13.22
CA GLN A 195 -8.80 -12.56 -12.91
C GLN A 195 -9.38 -12.65 -11.49
N THR A 196 -9.03 -11.73 -10.58
CA THR A 196 -9.66 -11.66 -9.25
C THR A 196 -11.12 -11.21 -9.29
N GLY A 197 -11.57 -10.67 -10.43
CA GLY A 197 -12.90 -10.08 -10.59
C GLY A 197 -13.04 -8.70 -9.95
N LYS A 198 -11.94 -8.11 -9.45
CA LYS A 198 -11.91 -6.77 -8.88
C LYS A 198 -11.32 -5.76 -9.86
N PRO A 199 -11.78 -4.49 -9.83
CA PRO A 199 -11.18 -3.42 -10.60
C PRO A 199 -9.66 -3.33 -10.46
N PHE A 200 -8.97 -3.34 -11.59
CA PHE A 200 -7.55 -3.02 -11.68
C PHE A 200 -7.39 -1.55 -12.07
N LEU A 201 -6.90 -0.72 -11.16
CA LEU A 201 -6.87 0.74 -11.33
C LEU A 201 -5.71 1.19 -12.22
N GLY A 202 -4.66 0.39 -12.33
CA GLY A 202 -3.50 0.68 -13.17
C GLY A 202 -2.17 0.39 -12.51
N ILE A 203 -1.13 1.02 -13.07
CA ILE A 203 0.27 0.75 -12.75
C ILE A 203 0.94 2.01 -12.22
N VAL A 204 1.66 1.87 -11.11
CA VAL A 204 2.62 2.87 -10.62
C VAL A 204 4.01 2.47 -11.09
N LEU A 205 4.59 3.28 -11.98
CA LEU A 205 5.98 3.14 -12.39
C LEU A 205 6.89 3.81 -11.36
N ASN A 206 7.64 3.01 -10.62
CA ASN A 206 8.52 3.45 -9.54
C ASN A 206 10.01 3.40 -9.96
N LYS A 207 10.89 4.03 -9.16
CA LYS A 207 12.34 4.16 -9.40
C LYS A 207 12.69 4.83 -10.74
N LEU A 208 11.79 5.63 -11.28
CA LEU A 208 12.02 6.36 -12.52
C LEU A 208 13.15 7.37 -12.33
N ASN A 209 14.15 7.32 -13.22
CA ASN A 209 15.23 8.29 -13.25
C ASN A 209 14.86 9.47 -14.16
N THR A 210 14.31 10.53 -13.56
CA THR A 210 13.85 11.73 -14.28
C THR A 210 14.98 12.56 -14.92
N SER A 211 16.25 12.35 -14.53
CA SER A 211 17.37 13.04 -15.18
C SER A 211 17.71 12.46 -16.56
N VAL A 212 17.42 11.17 -16.77
CA VAL A 212 17.66 10.48 -18.05
C VAL A 212 16.55 10.82 -19.06
N GLU A 213 15.31 11.00 -18.60
CA GLU A 213 14.17 11.35 -19.46
C GLU A 213 14.11 12.84 -19.85
N LYS A 214 14.82 13.75 -19.17
CA LYS A 214 14.96 15.15 -19.66
C LYS A 214 15.61 15.24 -21.05
N TYR A 215 16.31 14.21 -21.51
CA TYR A 215 16.85 14.09 -22.86
C TYR A 215 15.89 13.42 -23.86
N GLY A 216 14.81 12.79 -23.39
CA GLY A 216 13.84 12.05 -24.21
C GLY A 216 12.41 12.49 -23.88
N SER A 217 11.99 13.59 -24.50
CA SER A 217 10.66 14.21 -24.37
C SER A 217 9.49 13.21 -24.36
N TYR A 218 8.77 13.10 -23.24
CA TYR A 218 7.29 13.08 -23.16
C TYR A 218 6.82 13.32 -21.71
N GLY A 219 6.11 14.44 -21.49
CA GLY A 219 5.10 14.54 -20.41
C GLY A 219 5.55 14.96 -19.00
N ALA A 220 6.32 16.05 -18.85
CA ALA A 220 6.38 16.75 -17.58
C ALA A 220 5.31 17.85 -17.54
N TYR A 221 4.37 17.76 -16.60
CA TYR A 221 3.44 18.84 -16.26
C TYR A 221 4.25 20.10 -15.96
N GLY A 222 4.21 21.05 -16.89
CA GLY A 222 4.97 22.28 -16.85
C GLY A 222 4.50 23.22 -15.75
N ASN A 223 5.46 23.77 -15.01
CA ASN A 223 5.49 25.15 -14.49
C ASN A 223 4.15 25.91 -14.49
N TYR A 224 3.32 25.67 -13.48
CA TYR A 224 2.18 26.54 -13.12
C TYR A 224 2.62 27.67 -12.17
N GLY A 225 3.82 28.25 -12.38
CA GLY A 225 4.44 29.20 -11.45
C GLY A 225 4.42 30.67 -11.89
N ASN A 226 3.87 31.03 -13.06
CA ASN A 226 4.03 32.37 -13.64
C ASN A 226 2.74 33.02 -14.15
N TYR A 227 1.59 32.74 -13.53
CA TYR A 227 0.39 33.57 -13.70
C TYR A 227 0.19 34.43 -12.45
N GLY A 228 0.85 35.58 -12.41
CA GLY A 228 0.70 36.49 -11.27
C GLY A 228 1.71 37.64 -11.16
N LYS A 229 2.53 37.90 -12.19
CA LYS A 229 3.29 39.15 -12.26
C LYS A 229 2.73 40.00 -13.41
N LYS A 230 1.77 40.85 -13.06
CA LYS A 230 1.55 42.13 -13.74
C LYS A 230 1.86 43.22 -12.74
#